data_AF-A0A535GCE9-F1
#
_entry.id   AF-A0A535GCE9-F1
#
_cell.length_a   1.000
_cell.length_b   1.000
_cell.length_c   1.000
_cell.angle_alpha   90.00
_cell.angle_beta   90.00
_cell.angle_gamma   90.00
#
_symmetry.space_group_name_H-M   'P 1'
#
loop_
_entity.id
_entity.type
_entity.pdbx_description
1 polymer ?
#
loop_
_entity_poly.entity_id
_entity_poly.type
_entity_poly.pdbx_seq_one_letter_code
_entity_poly.pdbx_strand_id
1 'polypeptide(L)'
;MTNATQLIQANIHVATFSPHPRHYILVQHYDRRHAEWYPWSWFIPSTDFARLAAGKGAYLLFTTTLNPQRVNRWMPYRIPTTSAASAFQSALHATALRRAA
;
A
#
# COMPACT_ATOMS: atom_id res chain seq x y z
N MET A 1 -8.64 -16.57 9.11
CA MET A 1 -7.44 -15.91 8.54
C MET A 1 -6.51 -15.56 9.69
N THR A 2 -5.25 -15.98 9.66
CA THR A 2 -4.25 -15.65 10.69
C THR A 2 -3.87 -14.16 10.65
N ASN A 3 -3.54 -13.56 11.81
CA ASN A 3 -3.14 -12.15 11.90
C ASN A 3 -1.95 -11.77 10.97
N ALA A 4 -1.06 -12.72 10.65
CA ALA A 4 0.08 -12.49 9.76
C ALA A 4 -0.34 -12.17 8.31
N THR A 5 -1.44 -12.75 7.83
CA THR A 5 -1.98 -12.53 6.47
C THR A 5 -2.54 -11.13 6.25
N GLN A 6 -2.72 -10.35 7.32
CA GLN A 6 -3.26 -9.00 7.25
C GLN A 6 -2.19 -7.91 7.48
N LEU A 7 -0.93 -8.28 7.72
CA LEU A 7 0.15 -7.32 7.91
C LEU A 7 0.70 -6.91 6.54
N ILE A 8 0.89 -5.61 6.34
CA ILE A 8 1.58 -5.08 5.16
C ILE A 8 2.82 -4.35 5.65
N GLN A 9 3.96 -4.68 5.04
CA GLN A 9 5.23 -4.01 5.28
C GLN A 9 5.82 -3.52 3.95
N ALA A 10 6.30 -2.28 3.95
CA ALA A 10 7.06 -1.71 2.85
C ALA A 10 8.25 -0.94 3.43
N ASN A 11 9.43 -1.17 2.84
CA ASN A 11 10.69 -0.65 3.36
C ASN A 11 11.32 0.24 2.30
N ILE A 12 11.77 1.43 2.72
CA ILE A 12 12.49 2.35 1.83
C ILE A 12 13.87 2.60 2.43
N HIS A 13 14.92 2.39 1.64
CA HIS A 13 16.28 2.64 2.07
C HIS A 13 16.52 4.15 2.20
N VAL A 14 17.15 4.59 3.29
CA VAL A 14 17.34 6.03 3.56
C VAL A 14 18.20 6.72 2.50
N ALA A 15 19.18 6.01 1.92
CA ALA A 15 20.04 6.58 0.87
C ALA A 15 19.30 6.87 -0.45
N THR A 16 18.11 6.30 -0.65
CA THR A 16 17.30 6.50 -1.86
C THR A 16 16.04 7.32 -1.59
N PHE A 17 15.93 7.94 -0.41
CA PHE A 17 14.72 8.67 -0.01
C PHE A 17 15.08 10.01 0.63
N SER A 18 14.72 11.09 -0.07
CA SER A 18 14.78 12.44 0.46
C SER A 18 13.35 12.97 0.66
N PRO A 19 12.90 13.18 1.91
CA PRO A 19 11.60 13.77 2.19
C PRO A 19 11.52 15.18 1.57
N HIS A 20 10.39 15.52 0.96
CA HIS A 20 10.19 16.81 0.33
C HIS A 20 8.70 17.22 0.41
N PRO A 21 8.37 18.50 0.68
CA PRO A 21 6.99 18.95 0.87
C PRO A 21 6.06 18.70 -0.32
N ARG A 22 6.62 18.52 -1.53
CA ARG A 22 5.84 18.23 -2.76
C ARG A 22 5.80 16.74 -3.13
N HIS A 23 6.48 15.88 -2.38
CA HIS A 23 6.54 14.44 -2.68
C HIS A 23 5.58 13.68 -1.78
N TYR A 24 4.90 12.71 -2.38
CA TYR A 24 3.97 11.81 -1.72
C TYR A 24 4.37 10.36 -1.97
N ILE A 25 4.04 9.51 -1.02
CA ILE A 25 4.21 8.07 -1.12
C ILE A 25 2.83 7.45 -1.26
N LEU A 26 2.66 6.65 -2.30
CA LEU A 26 1.47 5.84 -2.51
C LEU A 26 1.80 4.39 -2.20
N VAL A 27 1.11 3.80 -1.22
CA VAL A 27 1.21 2.37 -0.91
C VAL A 27 -0.10 1.69 -1.29
N GLN A 28 0.00 0.69 -2.14
CA GLN A 28 -1.11 -0.11 -2.65
C GLN A 28 -0.89 -1.59 -2.30
N HIS A 29 -1.95 -2.31 -1.98
CA HIS A 29 -1.89 -3.74 -1.73
C HIS A 29 -2.68 -4.49 -2.79
N TYR A 30 -1.99 -5.43 -3.45
CA TYR A 30 -2.57 -6.37 -4.39
C TYR A 30 -2.42 -7.79 -3.82
N ASP A 31 -3.54 -8.46 -3.61
CA ASP A 31 -3.56 -9.87 -3.26
C ASP A 31 -3.55 -10.71 -4.54
N ARG A 32 -2.38 -11.24 -4.87
CA ARG A 32 -2.19 -12.10 -6.05
C ARG A 32 -3.02 -13.39 -5.99
N ARG A 33 -3.32 -13.93 -4.81
CA ARG A 33 -4.05 -15.21 -4.70
C ARG A 33 -5.50 -15.05 -5.14
N HIS A 34 -6.10 -13.92 -4.78
CA HIS A 34 -7.47 -13.57 -5.16
C HIS A 34 -7.53 -12.68 -6.41
N ALA A 35 -6.37 -12.32 -6.97
CA ALA A 35 -6.21 -11.36 -8.05
C ALA A 35 -6.93 -10.02 -7.78
N GLU A 36 -6.90 -9.58 -6.53
CA GLU A 36 -7.71 -8.47 -6.04
C GLU A 36 -6.82 -7.31 -5.60
N TRP A 37 -7.15 -6.09 -6.06
CA TRP A 37 -6.60 -4.88 -5.47
C TRP A 37 -7.51 -4.44 -4.33
N TYR A 38 -6.92 -4.31 -3.14
CA TYR A 38 -7.64 -3.85 -1.96
C TYR A 38 -8.34 -2.49 -2.15
N PRO A 39 -9.56 -2.29 -1.61
CA PRO A 39 -10.40 -1.12 -1.92
C PRO A 39 -9.93 0.21 -1.29
N TRP A 40 -8.80 0.22 -0.60
CA TRP A 40 -8.15 1.44 -0.13
C TRP A 40 -6.62 1.35 -0.25
N SER A 41 -6.01 2.52 -0.33
CA SER A 41 -4.57 2.72 -0.40
C SER A 41 -4.14 3.73 0.65
N TRP A 42 -2.82 3.91 0.83
CA TRP A 42 -2.29 4.97 1.68
C TRP A 42 -1.60 6.01 0.82
N PHE A 43 -2.00 7.28 0.96
CA PHE A 43 -1.40 8.41 0.26
C PHE A 43 -0.82 9.39 1.29
N ILE A 44 0.51 9.37 1.43
CA ILE A 44 1.20 9.92 2.59
C ILE A 44 2.15 11.02 2.12
N PRO A 45 2.12 12.24 2.70
CA PRO A 45 3.18 13.22 2.48
C PRO A 45 4.54 12.60 2.87
N SER A 46 5.56 12.75 2.02
CA SER A 46 6.87 12.13 2.28
C SER A 46 7.53 12.61 3.57
N THR A 47 7.27 13.86 3.98
CA THR A 47 7.71 14.44 5.26
C THR A 47 7.06 13.74 6.46
N ASP A 48 5.78 13.43 6.36
CA ASP A 48 5.03 12.71 7.39
C ASP A 48 5.47 11.25 7.45
N PHE A 49 5.70 10.63 6.29
CA PHE A 49 6.26 9.28 6.22
C PHE A 49 7.61 9.20 6.94
N ALA A 50 8.53 10.13 6.65
CA ALA A 50 9.84 10.17 7.29
C ALA A 50 9.73 10.32 8.82
N ARG A 51 8.73 11.06 9.30
CA ARG A 51 8.48 11.29 10.73
C ARG A 51 7.87 10.06 11.41
N LEU A 52 6.94 9.37 10.75
CA LEU A 52 6.13 8.31 11.34
C LEU A 52 6.70 6.91 11.13
N ALA A 53 7.53 6.72 10.11
CA ALA A 53 8.18 5.45 9.83
C ALA A 53 9.14 5.12 10.98
N ALA A 54 8.98 3.92 11.54
CA ALA A 54 9.97 3.42 12.49
C ALA A 54 11.26 3.07 11.73
N GLY A 55 12.42 3.28 12.34
CA GLY A 55 13.71 2.93 11.73
C GLY A 55 14.36 1.75 12.43
N LYS A 56 14.88 0.79 11.66
CA LYS A 56 15.92 -0.14 12.12
C LYS A 56 17.05 -0.14 11.09
N GLY A 57 18.21 0.36 11.49
CA GLY A 57 19.35 0.51 10.58
C GLY A 57 19.05 1.48 9.42
N ALA A 58 19.37 1.08 8.19
CA ALA A 58 19.33 1.93 7.00
C ALA A 58 17.96 2.03 6.29
N TYR A 59 16.86 1.67 6.97
CA TYR A 59 15.53 1.61 6.36
C TYR A 59 14.47 2.37 7.17
N LEU A 60 13.61 3.08 6.44
CA LEU A 60 12.32 3.58 6.91
C LEU A 60 11.26 2.49 6.72
N LEU A 61 10.58 2.12 7.79
CA LEU A 61 9.61 1.02 7.81
C LEU A 61 8.18 1.57 7.81
N PHE A 62 7.45 1.25 6.75
CA PHE A 62 5.99 1.27 6.76
C PHE A 62 5.49 -0.10 7.23
N THR A 63 4.68 -0.11 8.28
CA THR A 63 4.01 -1.33 8.75
C THR A 63 2.58 -0.99 9.12
N THR A 64 1.62 -1.62 8.43
CA THR A 64 0.18 -1.39 8.61
C THR A 64 -0.56 -2.73 8.55
N THR A 65 -1.88 -2.65 8.62
CA THR A 65 -2.75 -3.81 8.50
C THR A 65 -3.95 -3.56 7.59
N LEU A 66 -4.37 -4.62 6.91
CA LEU A 66 -5.63 -4.72 6.17
C LEU A 66 -6.85 -4.83 7.09
N ASN A 67 -6.67 -5.16 8.37
CA ASN A 67 -7.79 -5.21 9.31
C ASN A 67 -8.35 -3.80 9.54
N PRO A 68 -9.62 -3.51 9.17
CA PRO A 68 -10.21 -2.18 9.34
C PRO A 68 -10.42 -1.81 10.80
N GLN A 69 -10.58 -2.78 11.70
CA GLN A 69 -10.85 -2.57 13.12
C GLN A 69 -9.58 -2.23 13.91
N ARG A 70 -8.40 -2.49 13.34
CA ARG A 70 -7.13 -2.28 14.03
C ARG A 70 -6.58 -0.89 13.73
N VAL A 71 -6.60 -0.04 14.76
CA VAL A 71 -6.08 1.32 14.67
C VAL A 71 -4.56 1.32 14.56
N ASN A 72 -4.03 2.12 13.63
CA ASN A 72 -2.60 2.33 13.50
C ASN A 72 -2.28 3.75 12.98
N ARG A 73 -1.01 4.16 13.12
CA ARG A 73 -0.51 5.51 12.80
C ARG A 73 -0.74 5.95 11.35
N TRP A 74 -1.03 5.01 10.44
CA TRP A 74 -1.22 5.28 9.01
C TRP A 74 -2.69 5.48 8.63
N MET A 75 -3.64 5.26 9.54
CA MET A 75 -5.07 5.41 9.26
C MET A 75 -5.47 6.78 8.67
N PRO A 76 -4.94 7.92 9.15
CA PRO A 76 -5.31 9.23 8.60
C PRO A 76 -4.98 9.41 7.11
N TYR A 77 -4.05 8.61 6.58
CA TYR A 77 -3.59 8.68 5.19
C TYR A 77 -4.29 7.67 4.28
N ARG A 78 -5.29 6.92 4.78
CA ARG A 78 -6.07 6.00 3.97
C ARG A 78 -6.97 6.79 3.03
N ILE A 79 -6.91 6.44 1.75
CA ILE A 79 -7.81 6.96 0.72
C ILE A 79 -8.61 5.81 0.10
N PRO A 80 -9.91 6.00 -0.18
CA PRO A 80 -10.67 5.00 -0.92
C PRO A 80 -10.12 4.90 -2.35
N THR A 81 -9.89 3.67 -2.82
CA THR A 81 -9.40 3.40 -4.17
C THR A 81 -10.25 2.35 -4.89
N THR A 82 -11.52 2.19 -4.49
CA THR A 82 -12.45 1.21 -5.05
C THR A 82 -12.59 1.34 -6.58
N SER A 83 -12.69 2.55 -7.11
CA SER A 83 -12.79 2.76 -8.57
C SER A 83 -11.55 2.29 -9.33
N ALA A 84 -10.36 2.60 -8.80
CA ALA A 84 -9.09 2.14 -9.37
C ALA A 84 -8.94 0.62 -9.26
N ALA A 85 -9.34 0.04 -8.13
CA ALA A 85 -9.35 -1.40 -7.92
C ALA A 85 -10.25 -2.12 -8.93
N SER A 86 -11.48 -1.64 -9.13
CA SER A 86 -12.41 -2.19 -10.13
C SER A 86 -11.88 -2.08 -11.56
N ALA A 87 -11.28 -0.94 -11.91
CA ALA A 87 -10.68 -0.73 -13.23
C ALA A 87 -9.51 -1.70 -13.47
N PHE A 88 -8.65 -1.90 -12.48
CA PHE A 88 -7.54 -2.84 -12.55
C PHE A 88 -8.01 -4.29 -12.68
N GLN A 89 -9.01 -4.70 -11.90
CA GLN A 89 -9.58 -6.04 -12.00
C GLN A 89 -10.17 -6.30 -13.39
N SER A 90 -10.89 -5.31 -13.94
CA SER A 90 -11.43 -5.38 -15.31
C SER A 90 -10.32 -5.58 -16.35
N ALA A 91 -9.21 -4.86 -16.22
CA ALA A 91 -8.05 -4.97 -17.12
C ALA A 91 -7.36 -6.35 -17.02
N LEU A 92 -7.25 -6.91 -15.81
CA LEU A 92 -6.69 -8.26 -15.61
C LEU A 92 -7.55 -9.34 -16.29
N HIS A 93 -8.87 -9.30 -16.10
CA HIS A 93 -9.79 -10.26 -16.74
C HIS A 93 -9.75 -10.15 -18.27
N ALA A 94 -9.76 -8.92 -18.82
CA ALA A 94 -9.63 -8.71 -20.26
C ALA A 94 -8.32 -9.30 -20.83
N THR A 95 -7.23 -9.18 -20.08
CA THR A 95 -5.92 -9.73 -20.46
C THR A 95 -5.91 -11.26 -20.41
N ALA A 96 -6.53 -11.86 -19.40
CA ALA A 96 -6.64 -13.32 -19.29
C ALA A 96 -7.46 -13.94 -20.42
N LEU A 97 -8.60 -13.32 -20.77
CA LEU A 97 -9.44 -13.74 -21.90
C LEU A 97 -8.69 -13.70 -23.23
N ARG A 98 -7.91 -12.65 -23.48
CA ARG A 98 -7.09 -12.55 -24.71
C ARG A 98 -5.99 -13.60 -24.82
N ARG A 99 -5.50 -14.14 -23.71
CA ARG A 99 -4.45 -15.19 -23.72
C ARG A 99 -5.01 -16.59 -23.94
N ALA A 100 -6.31 -16.79 -23.77
CA ALA A 100 -6.98 -18.08 -23.92
C ALA A 100 -7.60 -18.28 -25.32
N ALA A 101 -7.54 -17.27 -26.19
CA ALA A 101 -7.98 -17.29 -27.58
C ALA A 101 -6.77 -17.36 -28.52
#